data_AF-A0A841YXW5-F1
#
_entry.id   AF-A0A841YXW5-F1
#
_cell.length_a   1.000
_cell.length_b   1.000
_cell.length_c   1.000
_cell.angle_alpha   90.00
_cell.angle_beta   90.00
_cell.angle_gamma   90.00
#
_symmetry.space_group_name_H-M   'P 1'
#
loop_
_entity.id
_entity.type
_entity.pdbx_description
1 polymer ?
#
loop_
_entity_poly.entity_id
_entity_poly.type
_entity_poly.pdbx_seq_one_letter_code
_entity_poly.pdbx_strand_id
1 'polypeptide(L)'
;MENTIEHKTRKPLLSYDELIHKMRSKGIQFNIINTTTAKEVLETHTYYFKLGSFRKNYKQDSNGHYIKLEFAYLADVATLDTQLRYILLKMCLDIEHAIKTKNNNQCHK
;
A
#
# COMPACT_ATOMS: atom_id res chain seq x y z
N MET A 1 -27.98 -35.98 -3.06
CA MET A 1 -27.49 -34.92 -2.15
C MET A 1 -26.35 -34.23 -2.88
N GLU A 2 -26.67 -33.15 -3.59
CA GLU A 2 -25.73 -32.48 -4.50
C GLU A 2 -24.68 -31.70 -3.70
N ASN A 3 -23.42 -31.98 -4.01
CA ASN A 3 -22.25 -31.23 -3.53
C ASN A 3 -22.20 -29.88 -4.26
N THR A 4 -22.48 -28.77 -3.56
CA THR A 4 -22.26 -27.43 -4.12
C THR A 4 -20.78 -27.09 -4.04
N ILE A 5 -20.14 -27.10 -5.20
CA ILE A 5 -18.80 -26.56 -5.44
C ILE A 5 -18.87 -25.05 -5.17
N GLU A 6 -18.19 -24.56 -4.12
CA GLU A 6 -18.04 -23.13 -3.85
C GLU A 6 -17.24 -22.46 -4.97
N HIS A 7 -17.95 -21.93 -5.96
CA HIS A 7 -17.37 -21.03 -6.95
C HIS A 7 -16.92 -19.75 -6.24
N LYS A 8 -15.60 -19.55 -6.17
CA LYS A 8 -14.94 -18.32 -5.67
C LYS A 8 -15.41 -17.11 -6.48
N THR A 9 -16.51 -16.50 -6.07
CA THR A 9 -17.04 -15.25 -6.63
C THR A 9 -15.98 -14.15 -6.50
N ARG A 10 -15.71 -13.44 -7.59
CA ARG A 10 -14.82 -12.28 -7.57
C ARG A 10 -15.39 -11.29 -6.57
N LYS A 11 -14.63 -10.97 -5.52
CA LYS A 11 -15.08 -10.03 -4.48
C LYS A 11 -15.42 -8.71 -5.17
N PRO A 12 -16.62 -8.14 -4.94
CA PRO A 12 -16.99 -6.86 -5.51
C PRO A 12 -15.97 -5.79 -5.09
N LEU A 13 -15.71 -4.84 -5.97
CA LEU A 13 -14.93 -3.66 -5.62
C LEU A 13 -15.70 -2.93 -4.53
N LEU A 14 -15.13 -2.87 -3.32
CA LEU A 14 -15.73 -2.08 -2.24
C LEU A 14 -15.54 -0.59 -2.56
N SER A 15 -16.54 0.21 -2.25
CA SER A 15 -16.42 1.67 -2.21
C SER A 15 -15.40 2.08 -1.13
N TYR A 16 -14.80 3.27 -1.28
CA TYR A 16 -13.86 3.80 -0.28
C TYR A 16 -14.51 3.96 1.10
N ASP A 17 -15.80 4.27 1.17
CA ASP A 17 -16.52 4.38 2.44
C ASP A 17 -16.69 3.00 3.13
N GLU A 18 -17.04 1.98 2.34
CA GLU A 18 -17.13 0.59 2.83
C GLU A 18 -15.75 0.06 3.27
N LEU A 19 -14.71 0.50 2.59
CA LEU A 19 -13.33 0.16 2.91
C LEU A 19 -12.90 0.72 4.26
N ILE A 20 -13.19 1.99 4.51
CA ILE A 20 -12.95 2.65 5.81
C ILE A 20 -13.75 1.94 6.90
N HIS A 21 -15.02 1.61 6.64
CA HIS A 21 -15.85 0.88 7.59
C HIS A 21 -15.25 -0.50 7.95
N LYS A 22 -14.75 -1.22 6.94
CA LYS A 22 -14.08 -2.52 7.12
C LYS A 22 -12.75 -2.42 7.85
N MET A 23 -12.02 -1.32 7.67
CA MET A 23 -10.80 -1.06 8.44
C MET A 23 -11.14 -0.83 9.91
N ARG A 24 -12.18 -0.03 10.18
CA ARG A 24 -12.68 0.23 11.53
C ARG A 24 -13.17 -1.05 12.21
N SER A 25 -13.90 -1.92 11.50
CA SER A 25 -14.35 -3.21 12.05
C SER A 25 -13.21 -4.18 12.34
N LYS A 26 -12.03 -3.98 11.76
CA LYS A 26 -10.80 -4.73 12.07
C LYS A 26 -9.98 -4.13 13.22
N GLY A 27 -10.49 -3.09 13.90
CA GLY A 27 -9.78 -2.41 14.98
C GLY A 27 -8.75 -1.39 14.53
N ILE A 28 -8.78 -0.96 13.26
CA ILE A 28 -7.94 0.16 12.80
C ILE A 28 -8.59 1.47 13.26
N GLN A 29 -7.79 2.27 13.96
CA GLN A 29 -8.20 3.55 14.53
C GLN A 29 -7.96 4.69 13.52
N PHE A 30 -8.77 5.74 13.65
CA PHE A 30 -8.77 6.94 12.81
C PHE A 30 -8.71 8.20 13.69
N ASN A 31 -7.89 8.15 14.75
CA ASN A 31 -7.79 9.24 15.73
C ASN A 31 -6.86 10.36 15.23
N ILE A 32 -5.83 9.99 14.47
CA ILE A 32 -4.83 10.92 13.94
C ILE A 32 -5.29 11.54 12.60
N ILE A 33 -5.85 10.70 11.72
CA ILE A 33 -6.40 11.12 10.42
C ILE A 33 -7.89 10.81 10.41
N ASN A 34 -8.71 11.82 10.12
CA ASN A 34 -10.16 11.67 10.04
C ASN A 34 -10.57 10.82 8.83
N THR A 35 -11.82 10.36 8.80
CA THR A 35 -12.32 9.50 7.71
C THR A 35 -12.36 10.18 6.35
N THR A 36 -12.57 11.50 6.30
CA THR A 36 -12.63 12.27 5.05
C THR A 36 -11.25 12.34 4.39
N THR A 37 -10.22 12.73 5.14
CA THR A 37 -8.82 12.73 4.71
C THR A 37 -8.33 11.32 4.43
N ALA A 38 -8.76 10.31 5.20
CA ALA A 38 -8.45 8.92 4.88
C ALA A 38 -9.02 8.48 3.53
N LYS A 39 -10.24 8.92 3.19
CA LYS A 39 -10.85 8.68 1.88
C LYS A 39 -10.07 9.36 0.77
N GLU A 40 -9.69 10.62 0.94
CA GLU A 40 -8.84 11.34 0.00
C GLU A 40 -7.52 10.60 -0.22
N VAL A 41 -6.86 10.11 0.84
CA VAL A 41 -5.62 9.33 0.73
C VAL A 41 -5.83 8.02 -0.04
N LEU A 42 -6.96 7.34 0.17
CA LEU A 42 -7.29 6.10 -0.54
C LEU A 42 -7.66 6.34 -2.01
N GLU A 43 -8.24 7.50 -2.33
CA GLU A 43 -8.61 7.92 -3.70
C GLU A 43 -7.40 8.41 -4.50
N THR A 44 -6.58 9.26 -3.89
CA THR A 44 -5.43 9.90 -4.55
C THR A 44 -4.27 8.95 -4.72
N HIS A 45 -4.10 8.02 -3.79
CA HIS A 45 -2.97 7.10 -3.80
C HIS A 45 -3.46 5.66 -3.87
N THR A 46 -2.95 4.89 -4.84
CA THR A 46 -3.25 3.45 -5.02
C THR A 46 -2.58 2.58 -3.94
N TYR A 47 -2.67 2.98 -2.68
CA TYR A 47 -1.97 2.38 -1.54
C TYR A 47 -2.69 1.22 -0.91
N TYR A 48 -3.97 0.99 -1.23
CA TYR A 48 -4.78 0.01 -0.51
C TYR A 48 -4.15 -1.40 -0.46
N PHE A 49 -3.55 -1.86 -1.56
CA PHE A 49 -2.86 -3.15 -1.58
C PHE A 49 -1.64 -3.17 -0.63
N LYS A 50 -0.89 -2.06 -0.56
CA LYS A 50 0.27 -1.91 0.31
C LYS A 50 -0.13 -1.89 1.79
N LEU A 51 -1.20 -1.16 2.13
CA LEU A 51 -1.77 -1.13 3.49
C LEU A 51 -2.09 -2.55 3.97
N GLY A 52 -2.62 -3.39 3.08
CA GLY A 52 -2.92 -4.80 3.34
C GLY A 52 -1.71 -5.67 3.67
N SER A 53 -0.52 -5.30 3.18
CA SER A 53 0.75 -5.95 3.50
C SER A 53 1.32 -5.41 4.81
N PHE A 54 1.33 -4.10 5.01
CA PHE A 54 1.89 -3.47 6.22
C PHE A 54 1.12 -3.80 7.49
N ARG A 55 -0.21 -3.93 7.41
CA ARG A 55 -1.01 -4.35 8.57
C ARG A 55 -0.60 -5.72 9.14
N LYS A 56 0.00 -6.61 8.34
CA LYS A 56 0.46 -7.93 8.82
C LYS A 56 1.59 -7.82 9.84
N ASN A 57 2.30 -6.70 9.86
CA ASN A 57 3.40 -6.45 10.78
C ASN A 57 2.90 -6.03 12.18
N TYR A 58 1.60 -5.79 12.34
CA TYR A 58 1.00 -5.38 13.60
C TYR A 58 0.38 -6.58 14.33
N LYS A 59 0.48 -6.54 15.67
CA LYS A 59 -0.13 -7.56 16.53
C LYS A 59 -1.65 -7.45 16.50
N GLN A 60 -2.30 -8.61 16.50
CA GLN A 60 -3.74 -8.74 16.61
C GLN A 60 -4.11 -9.30 17.99
N ASP A 61 -5.29 -8.94 18.49
CA ASP A 61 -5.88 -9.54 19.68
C ASP A 61 -6.40 -10.96 19.39
N SER A 62 -6.88 -11.64 20.43
CA SER A 62 -7.47 -12.98 20.32
C SER A 62 -8.73 -13.03 19.44
N ASN A 63 -9.35 -11.87 19.16
CA ASN A 63 -10.55 -11.72 18.34
C ASN A 63 -10.22 -11.33 16.88
N GLY A 64 -8.94 -11.18 16.53
CA GLY A 64 -8.48 -10.80 15.18
C GLY A 64 -8.52 -9.29 14.88
N HIS A 65 -8.68 -8.44 15.90
CA HIS A 65 -8.58 -6.98 15.77
C HIS A 65 -7.14 -6.50 15.98
N TYR A 66 -6.74 -5.47 15.24
CA TYR A 66 -5.42 -4.88 15.40
C TYR A 66 -5.30 -4.09 16.71
N ILE A 67 -4.19 -4.29 17.42
CA ILE A 67 -3.91 -3.60 18.68
C ILE A 67 -3.09 -2.33 18.38
N LYS A 68 -3.57 -1.15 18.81
CA LYS A 68 -2.90 0.16 18.66
C LYS A 68 -2.50 0.50 17.22
N LEU A 69 -3.30 0.09 16.25
CA LEU A 69 -3.05 0.37 14.84
C LEU A 69 -3.88 1.57 14.38
N GLU A 70 -3.21 2.67 14.06
CA GLU A 70 -3.81 3.84 13.43
C GLU A 70 -3.65 3.78 11.91
N PHE A 71 -4.65 4.24 11.17
CA PHE A 71 -4.60 4.36 9.71
C PHE A 71 -3.45 5.26 9.26
N ALA A 72 -3.16 6.32 10.01
CA ALA A 72 -2.09 7.28 9.73
C ALA A 72 -0.73 6.60 9.54
N TYR A 73 -0.37 5.68 10.44
CA TYR A 73 0.90 4.95 10.35
C TYR A 73 0.99 4.09 9.10
N LEU A 74 -0.13 3.47 8.69
CA LEU A 74 -0.14 2.68 7.46
C LEU A 74 0.01 3.57 6.22
N ALA A 75 -0.65 4.73 6.22
CA ALA A 75 -0.56 5.70 5.13
C ALA A 75 0.85 6.28 5.01
N ASP A 76 1.49 6.62 6.13
CA ASP A 76 2.86 7.14 6.16
C ASP A 76 3.86 6.12 5.60
N VAL A 77 3.78 4.86 6.06
CA VAL A 77 4.67 3.80 5.56
C VAL A 77 4.45 3.55 4.06
N ALA A 78 3.21 3.58 3.58
CA ALA A 78 2.92 3.45 2.14
C ALA A 78 3.45 4.63 1.32
N THR A 79 3.45 5.82 1.89
CA THR A 79 4.00 7.04 1.30
C THR A 79 5.52 6.95 1.24
N LEU A 80 6.17 6.55 2.33
CA LEU A 80 7.63 6.33 2.40
C LEU A 80 8.10 5.29 1.39
N ASP A 81 7.42 4.15 1.27
CA ASP A 81 7.71 3.12 0.26
C ASP A 81 7.65 3.69 -1.17
N THR A 82 6.68 4.56 -1.42
CA THR A 82 6.49 5.20 -2.73
C THR A 82 7.62 6.18 -3.03
N GLN A 83 7.98 7.02 -2.06
CA GLN A 83 9.08 7.97 -2.19
C GLN A 83 10.42 7.26 -2.40
N LEU A 84 10.70 6.23 -1.60
CA LEU A 84 11.91 5.42 -1.72
C LEU A 84 12.06 4.82 -3.12
N ARG A 85 10.97 4.27 -3.68
CA ARG A 85 10.96 3.74 -5.05
C ARG A 85 11.32 4.80 -6.09
N TYR A 86 10.83 6.03 -5.95
CA TYR A 86 11.18 7.11 -6.88
C TYR A 86 12.65 7.52 -6.78
N ILE A 87 13.19 7.58 -5.56
CA ILE A 87 14.61 7.86 -5.33
C ILE A 87 15.48 6.75 -5.95
N LEU A 88 15.16 5.49 -5.67
CA LEU A 88 15.85 4.33 -6.25
C LEU A 88 15.80 4.34 -7.78
N LEU A 89 14.62 4.60 -8.36
CA LEU A 89 14.46 4.67 -9.81
C LEU A 89 15.34 5.76 -10.42
N LYS A 90 15.38 6.94 -9.80
CA LYS A 90 16.24 8.04 -10.25
C LYS A 90 17.71 7.65 -10.22
N MET A 91 18.18 7.06 -9.11
CA MET A 91 19.56 6.59 -9.01
C MET A 91 19.90 5.53 -10.05
N CYS A 92 18.99 4.59 -10.32
CA CYS A 92 19.19 3.58 -11.36
C CYS A 92 19.32 4.22 -12.76
N LEU A 93 18.50 5.23 -13.08
CA LEU A 93 18.58 5.97 -14.34
C LEU A 93 19.89 6.76 -14.45
N ASP A 94 20.33 7.38 -13.36
CA ASP A 94 21.60 8.12 -13.32
C ASP A 94 22.79 7.18 -13.56
N ILE A 95 22.79 5.99 -12.93
CA ILE A 95 23.81 4.95 -13.12
C ILE A 95 23.79 4.42 -14.56
N GLU A 96 22.60 4.12 -15.10
CA GLU A 96 22.43 3.66 -16.48
C GLU A 96 22.99 4.68 -17.47
N HIS A 97 22.67 5.96 -17.26
CA HIS A 97 23.18 7.04 -18.08
C HIS A 97 24.71 7.15 -18.00
N ALA A 98 25.28 7.10 -16.79
CA ALA A 98 26.72 7.17 -16.58
C ALA A 98 27.48 6.03 -17.31
N ILE A 99 26.94 4.81 -17.27
CA ILE A 99 27.52 3.65 -17.95
C ILE A 99 27.45 3.81 -19.47
N LYS A 100 26.30 4.22 -20.02
CA LYS A 100 26.12 4.43 -21.47
C LYS A 100 27.06 5.51 -22.00
N THR A 101 27.15 6.65 -21.32
CA THR A 101 28.05 7.75 -21.72
C THR A 101 29.51 7.33 -21.68
N LYS A 102 29.92 6.54 -20.68
CA LYS A 102 31.29 5.99 -20.60
C LYS A 102 31.61 5.05 -21.77
N ASN A 103 30.68 4.17 -22.15
CA ASN A 103 30.87 3.23 -23.26
C ASN A 103 30.93 3.94 -24.61
N ASN A 104 30.08 4.95 -24.83
CA ASN A 104 30.08 5.72 -26.08
C ASN A 104 31.37 6.54 -26.27
N ASN A 105 31.93 7.09 -25.19
CA ASN A 105 33.20 7.84 -25.24
C ASN A 105 34.44 6.95 -25.44
N GLN A 106 34.35 5.64 -25.22
CA GLN A 106 35.44 4.70 -25.55
C GLN A 106 35.40 4.23 -27.00
N CYS A 107 34.27 4.36 -27.69
CA CYS A 107 34.12 3.98 -29.09
C CYS A 107 34.59 5.07 -30.08
N HIS A 108 35.02 6.25 -29.58
CA HIS A 108 35.55 7.37 -30.38
C HIS A 108 37.06 7.63 -30.13
N LYS A 109 37.77 6.66 -29.55
CA LYS A 109 39.25 6.62 -29.49
C LYS A 109 39.75 5.33 -30.11
#